data_AF-A0A4P0Y2L7-F1
#
_entry.id   AF-A0A4P0Y2L7-F1
#
_cell.length_a   1.000
_cell.length_b   1.000
_cell.length_c   1.000
_cell.angle_alpha   90.00
_cell.angle_beta   90.00
_cell.angle_gamma   90.00
#
_symmetry.space_group_name_H-M   'P 1'
#
loop_
_entity.id
_entity.type
_entity.pdbx_description
1 polymer ?
#
loop_
_entity_poly.entity_id
_entity_poly.type
_entity_poly.pdbx_seq_one_letter_code
_entity_poly.pdbx_strand_id
1 'polypeptide(L)'
;MELRAQLNQARAESKLAQVTLARQQQLAQRQLVSRQDLDTAATDLAVKQAQIGTIEAQIKRNQATLDTAKTNLDYTRILAPMAGEVTQITTLQGQTVIAAQQAPNILTLADLSTMLVKAQVSEADVIHLRPGQKAWFTVLGDPLTRYEGKLKDILPTPEKVNDAIFYYARFEVPNPQGILRLDMTAQVHIQLAEVKNVITIPLSALGDAVGDNRYPRSTVAHR
;
A
#
# COMPACT_ATOMS: atom_id res chain seq x y z
N MET A 1 10.84 -37.95 -2.30
CA MET A 1 12.18 -38.60 -2.25
C MET A 1 12.44 -39.47 -3.47
N GLU A 2 11.42 -40.16 -3.98
CA GLU A 2 11.49 -40.99 -5.18
C GLU A 2 12.14 -40.31 -6.41
N LEU A 3 11.70 -39.12 -6.81
CA LEU A 3 12.29 -38.40 -7.97
C LEU A 3 13.78 -38.07 -7.80
N ARG A 4 14.25 -37.83 -6.57
CA ARG A 4 15.68 -37.60 -6.30
C ARG A 4 16.48 -38.89 -6.41
N ALA A 5 15.91 -40.02 -5.98
CA ALA A 5 16.51 -41.33 -6.17
C ALA A 5 16.57 -41.72 -7.67
N GLN A 6 15.49 -41.47 -8.42
CA GLN A 6 15.44 -41.67 -9.87
C GLN A 6 16.45 -40.78 -10.62
N LEU A 7 16.62 -39.51 -10.19
CA LEU A 7 17.65 -38.63 -10.75
C LEU A 7 19.05 -39.18 -10.51
N ASN A 8 19.34 -39.69 -9.31
CA ASN A 8 20.64 -40.29 -8.99
C ASN A 8 20.90 -41.54 -9.84
N GLN A 9 19.88 -42.38 -10.06
CA GLN A 9 19.98 -43.53 -10.96
C GLN A 9 20.26 -43.08 -12.40
N ALA A 10 19.49 -42.14 -12.94
CA ALA A 10 19.69 -41.63 -14.30
C ALA A 10 21.07 -40.98 -14.50
N ARG A 11 21.59 -40.29 -13.48
CA ARG A 11 22.95 -39.74 -13.47
C ARG A 11 24.03 -40.84 -13.49
N ALA A 12 23.82 -41.93 -12.75
CA ALA A 12 24.73 -43.07 -12.80
C ALA A 12 24.73 -43.75 -14.18
N GLU A 13 23.57 -43.93 -14.80
CA GLU A 13 23.43 -44.47 -16.16
C GLU A 13 24.09 -43.58 -17.22
N SER A 14 23.86 -42.26 -17.16
CA SER A 14 24.51 -41.29 -18.05
C SER A 14 26.03 -41.31 -17.90
N LYS A 15 26.55 -41.44 -16.67
CA LYS A 15 27.99 -41.53 -16.41
C LYS A 15 28.59 -42.81 -17.00
N LEU A 16 27.88 -43.93 -16.91
CA LEU A 16 28.29 -45.19 -17.55
C LEU A 16 28.33 -45.04 -19.08
N ALA A 17 27.30 -44.46 -19.68
CA ALA A 17 27.24 -44.19 -21.13
C ALA A 17 28.38 -43.24 -21.56
N GLN A 18 28.70 -42.23 -20.76
CA GLN A 18 29.79 -41.27 -21.02
C GLN A 18 31.17 -41.95 -21.01
N VAL A 19 31.43 -42.80 -20.01
CA VAL A 19 32.68 -43.58 -19.95
C VAL A 19 32.77 -44.56 -21.13
N THR A 20 31.64 -45.13 -21.54
CA THR A 20 31.58 -46.07 -22.66
C THR A 20 31.86 -45.37 -23.99
N LEU A 21 31.24 -44.21 -24.23
CA LEU A 21 31.53 -43.38 -25.40
C LEU A 21 33.00 -42.97 -25.44
N ALA A 22 33.57 -42.50 -24.33
CA ALA A 22 34.98 -42.10 -24.25
C ALA A 22 35.92 -43.27 -24.59
N ARG A 23 35.61 -44.48 -24.11
CA ARG A 23 36.35 -45.70 -24.43
C ARG A 23 36.23 -46.05 -25.92
N GLN A 24 35.03 -45.99 -26.48
CA GLN A 24 34.79 -46.28 -27.90
C GLN A 24 35.50 -45.27 -28.81
N GLN A 25 35.51 -43.99 -28.45
CA GLN A 25 36.26 -42.94 -29.16
C GLN A 25 37.77 -43.22 -29.20
N GLN A 26 38.36 -43.67 -28.08
CA GLN A 26 39.77 -44.05 -28.03
C GLN A 26 40.09 -45.26 -28.92
N LEU A 27 39.20 -46.25 -28.96
CA LEU A 27 39.35 -47.44 -29.82
C LEU A 27 39.16 -47.09 -31.30
N ALA A 28 38.26 -46.16 -31.62
CA ALA A 28 38.00 -45.74 -33.00
C ALA A 28 39.18 -44.95 -33.59
N GLN A 29 39.90 -44.16 -32.78
CA GLN A 29 41.15 -43.51 -33.21
C GLN A 29 42.22 -44.54 -33.63
N ARG A 30 42.17 -45.75 -33.08
CA ARG A 30 43.01 -46.88 -33.44
C ARG A 30 42.40 -47.78 -34.53
N GLN A 31 41.28 -47.36 -35.13
CA GLN A 31 40.51 -48.11 -36.15
C GLN A 31 40.03 -49.50 -35.68
N LEU A 32 39.83 -49.69 -34.36
CA LEU A 32 39.45 -50.98 -33.78
C LEU A 32 37.93 -51.20 -33.66
N VAL A 33 37.11 -50.20 -33.98
CA VAL A 33 35.64 -50.25 -33.84
C VAL A 33 34.96 -49.54 -35.01
N SER A 34 33.72 -49.95 -35.32
CA SER A 34 32.93 -49.40 -36.42
C SER A 34 32.43 -47.99 -36.10
N ARG A 35 32.22 -47.16 -37.14
CA ARG A 35 31.51 -45.87 -36.99
C ARG A 35 30.11 -46.05 -36.43
N GLN A 36 29.43 -47.16 -36.78
CA GLN A 36 28.10 -47.48 -36.28
C GLN A 36 28.08 -47.63 -34.74
N ASP A 37 29.12 -48.22 -34.16
CA ASP A 37 29.22 -48.41 -32.70
C ASP A 37 29.46 -47.09 -31.98
N LEU A 38 30.25 -46.18 -32.58
CA LEU A 38 30.43 -44.82 -32.07
C LEU A 38 29.11 -44.03 -32.09
N ASP A 39 28.39 -44.05 -33.21
CA ASP A 39 27.13 -43.32 -33.36
C ASP A 39 26.07 -43.86 -32.38
N THR A 40 26.06 -45.17 -32.15
CA THR A 40 25.20 -45.82 -31.15
C THR A 40 25.55 -45.36 -29.73
N ALA A 41 26.84 -45.33 -29.37
CA ALA A 41 27.27 -44.87 -28.05
C ALA A 41 27.00 -43.37 -27.84
N ALA A 42 27.15 -42.56 -28.89
CA ALA A 42 26.88 -41.12 -28.83
C ALA A 42 25.38 -40.83 -28.67
N THR A 43 24.53 -41.54 -29.41
CA THR A 43 23.07 -41.43 -29.30
C THR A 43 22.56 -41.95 -27.95
N ASP A 44 23.11 -43.05 -27.42
CA ASP A 44 22.75 -43.55 -26.08
C ASP A 44 23.08 -42.53 -24.99
N LEU A 45 24.27 -41.91 -25.02
CA LEU A 45 24.60 -40.82 -24.09
C LEU A 45 23.60 -39.66 -24.21
N ALA A 46 23.24 -39.25 -25.42
CA ALA A 46 22.26 -38.18 -25.65
C ALA A 46 20.87 -38.53 -25.09
N VAL A 47 20.42 -39.77 -25.24
CA VAL A 47 19.14 -40.26 -24.67
C VAL A 47 19.20 -40.22 -23.13
N LYS A 48 20.28 -40.71 -22.52
CA LYS A 48 20.43 -40.67 -21.05
C LYS A 48 20.54 -39.24 -20.51
N GLN A 49 21.18 -38.34 -21.24
CA GLN A 49 21.23 -36.91 -20.91
C GLN A 49 19.83 -36.27 -20.97
N ALA A 50 19.05 -36.58 -22.01
CA ALA A 50 17.67 -36.10 -22.15
C ALA A 50 16.78 -36.64 -21.02
N GLN A 51 16.97 -37.90 -20.60
CA GLN A 51 16.23 -38.50 -19.49
C GLN A 51 16.48 -37.75 -18.16
N ILE A 52 17.72 -37.32 -17.90
CA ILE A 52 18.04 -36.46 -16.75
C ILE A 52 17.23 -35.15 -16.83
N GLY A 53 17.22 -34.49 -17.99
CA GLY A 53 16.46 -33.26 -18.20
C GLY A 53 14.97 -33.42 -17.93
N THR A 54 14.37 -34.55 -18.33
CA THR A 54 12.97 -34.89 -18.04
C THR A 54 12.71 -35.01 -16.53
N ILE A 55 13.57 -35.74 -15.80
CA ILE A 55 13.42 -35.92 -14.35
C ILE A 55 13.64 -34.59 -13.62
N GLU A 56 14.61 -33.77 -14.05
CA GLU A 56 14.86 -32.45 -13.48
C GLU A 56 13.68 -31.51 -13.68
N ALA A 57 13.04 -31.52 -14.86
CA ALA A 57 11.81 -30.78 -15.11
C ALA A 57 10.67 -31.24 -14.18
N GLN A 58 10.55 -32.54 -13.94
CA GLN A 58 9.54 -33.08 -13.02
C GLN A 58 9.80 -32.71 -11.55
N ILE A 59 11.07 -32.69 -11.13
CA ILE A 59 11.47 -32.19 -9.80
C ILE A 59 11.11 -30.72 -9.67
N LYS A 60 11.43 -29.89 -10.68
CA LYS A 60 11.11 -28.45 -10.67
C LYS A 60 9.61 -28.19 -10.58
N ARG A 61 8.80 -28.97 -11.30
CA ARG A 61 7.33 -28.92 -11.19
C ARG A 61 6.86 -29.21 -9.76
N ASN A 62 7.36 -30.29 -9.15
CA ASN A 62 6.98 -30.65 -7.80
C ASN A 62 7.49 -29.66 -6.74
N GLN A 63 8.64 -29.03 -6.96
CA GLN A 63 9.13 -27.93 -6.13
C GLN A 63 8.17 -26.74 -6.19
N ALA A 64 7.71 -26.35 -7.38
CA ALA A 64 6.72 -25.28 -7.51
C ALA A 64 5.41 -25.61 -6.76
N THR A 65 4.93 -26.86 -6.84
CA THR A 65 3.77 -27.31 -6.05
C THR A 65 4.02 -27.25 -4.55
N LEU A 66 5.22 -27.64 -4.10
CA LEU A 66 5.61 -27.53 -2.69
C LEU A 66 5.61 -26.07 -2.22
N ASP A 67 6.13 -25.16 -3.04
CA ASP A 67 6.18 -23.75 -2.69
C ASP A 67 4.78 -23.14 -2.66
N THR A 68 3.88 -23.51 -3.58
CA THR A 68 2.45 -23.14 -3.50
C THR A 68 1.81 -23.67 -2.21
N ALA A 69 2.11 -24.92 -1.82
CA ALA A 69 1.59 -25.50 -0.58
C ALA A 69 2.11 -24.75 0.66
N LYS A 70 3.37 -24.30 0.66
CA LYS A 70 3.92 -23.45 1.73
C LYS A 70 3.26 -22.07 1.76
N THR A 71 3.07 -21.42 0.61
CA THR A 71 2.35 -20.14 0.55
C THR A 71 0.93 -20.27 1.12
N ASN A 72 0.23 -21.37 0.82
CA ASN A 72 -1.09 -21.63 1.39
C ASN A 72 -1.05 -21.83 2.91
N LEU A 73 0.01 -22.45 3.44
CA LEU A 73 0.23 -22.54 4.88
C LEU A 73 0.52 -21.17 5.50
N ASP A 74 1.31 -20.33 4.82
CA ASP A 74 1.62 -18.98 5.31
C ASP A 74 0.35 -18.12 5.41
N TYR A 75 -0.62 -18.28 4.51
CA TYR A 75 -1.92 -17.62 4.60
C TYR A 75 -2.75 -18.02 5.83
N THR A 76 -2.42 -19.12 6.51
CA THR A 76 -3.07 -19.48 7.79
C THR A 76 -2.59 -18.60 8.95
N ARG A 77 -1.45 -17.92 8.80
CA ARG A 77 -0.92 -16.98 9.78
C ARG A 77 -1.14 -15.56 9.30
N ILE A 78 -2.08 -14.86 9.95
CA ILE A 78 -2.33 -13.46 9.68
C ILE A 78 -1.23 -12.62 10.33
N LEU A 79 -0.39 -11.99 9.51
CA LEU A 79 0.67 -11.06 9.94
C LEU A 79 0.20 -9.61 9.72
N ALA A 80 0.67 -8.71 10.58
CA ALA A 80 0.39 -7.29 10.42
C ALA A 80 1.12 -6.74 9.18
N PRO A 81 0.42 -6.07 8.24
CA PRO A 81 1.04 -5.52 7.04
C PRO A 81 1.87 -4.26 7.32
N MET A 82 1.61 -3.59 8.44
CA MET A 82 2.31 -2.38 8.89
C MET A 82 2.37 -2.34 10.42
N ALA A 83 3.32 -1.57 10.95
CA ALA A 83 3.33 -1.20 12.36
C ALA A 83 2.17 -0.24 12.65
N GLY A 84 1.57 -0.36 13.83
CA GLY A 84 0.44 0.45 14.25
C GLY A 84 -0.24 -0.14 15.48
N GLU A 85 -1.34 0.47 15.88
CA GLU A 85 -2.19 0.01 16.97
C GLU A 85 -3.42 -0.70 16.42
N VAL A 86 -3.91 -1.73 17.12
CA VAL A 86 -5.15 -2.42 16.76
C VAL A 86 -6.31 -1.55 17.17
N THR A 87 -7.05 -1.02 16.20
CA THR A 87 -8.18 -0.10 16.44
C THR A 87 -9.49 -0.85 16.67
N GLN A 88 -9.66 -1.99 15.99
CA GLN A 88 -10.87 -2.78 16.08
C GLN A 88 -10.55 -4.27 15.85
N ILE A 89 -11.15 -5.13 16.67
CA ILE A 89 -11.18 -6.58 16.45
C ILE A 89 -12.58 -6.91 15.98
N THR A 90 -12.71 -7.32 14.71
CA THR A 90 -14.02 -7.63 14.10
C THR A 90 -14.37 -9.10 14.26
N THR A 91 -13.37 -9.98 14.14
CA THR A 91 -13.55 -11.43 14.30
C THR A 91 -12.92 -11.88 15.62
N LEU A 92 -13.70 -12.56 16.46
CA LEU A 92 -13.22 -13.08 17.75
C LEU A 92 -12.60 -14.47 17.60
N GLN A 93 -11.72 -14.81 18.54
CA GLN A 93 -11.12 -16.14 18.59
C GLN A 93 -12.21 -17.22 18.72
N GLY A 94 -12.09 -18.27 17.90
CA GLY A 94 -13.05 -19.38 17.86
C GLY A 94 -14.20 -19.21 16.86
N GLN A 95 -14.32 -18.05 16.20
CA GLN A 95 -15.28 -17.88 15.11
C GLN A 95 -14.78 -18.52 13.82
N THR A 96 -15.67 -19.22 13.12
CA THR A 96 -15.39 -19.77 11.79
C THR A 96 -15.53 -18.68 10.73
N VAL A 97 -14.49 -18.50 9.92
CA VAL A 97 -14.49 -17.55 8.80
C VAL A 97 -14.41 -18.28 7.47
N ILE A 98 -15.14 -17.79 6.47
CA ILE A 98 -15.15 -18.35 5.11
C ILE A 98 -14.73 -17.24 4.15
N ALA A 99 -13.54 -17.37 3.55
CA ALA A 99 -12.97 -16.36 2.65
C ALA A 99 -13.26 -16.62 1.16
N ALA A 100 -14.31 -17.40 0.84
CA ALA A 100 -14.58 -17.85 -0.53
C ALA A 100 -15.18 -16.76 -1.44
N GLN A 101 -15.99 -15.84 -0.89
CA GLN A 101 -16.65 -14.78 -1.66
C GLN A 101 -16.10 -13.38 -1.37
N GLN A 102 -15.79 -13.12 -0.10
CA GLN A 102 -15.26 -11.83 0.37
C GLN A 102 -14.16 -12.09 1.38
N ALA A 103 -13.11 -11.27 1.36
CA ALA A 103 -12.06 -11.32 2.35
C ALA A 103 -12.64 -10.88 3.71
N PRO A 104 -12.66 -11.74 4.74
CA PRO A 104 -13.20 -11.37 6.04
C PRO A 104 -12.31 -10.34 6.72
N ASN A 105 -12.91 -9.33 7.34
CA ASN A 105 -12.18 -8.41 8.19
C ASN A 105 -11.92 -9.08 9.56
N ILE A 106 -10.65 -9.40 9.85
CA ILE A 106 -10.26 -10.00 11.12
C ILE A 106 -10.05 -8.90 12.17
N LEU A 107 -9.21 -7.93 11.82
CA LEU A 107 -8.80 -6.83 12.68
C LEU A 107 -8.43 -5.62 11.81
N THR A 108 -8.62 -4.44 12.36
CA THR A 108 -8.23 -3.16 11.75
C THR A 108 -7.03 -2.60 12.51
N LEU A 109 -6.01 -2.19 11.77
CA LEU A 109 -4.78 -1.56 12.27
C LEU A 109 -4.73 -0.13 11.77
N ALA A 110 -4.27 0.79 12.60
CA ALA A 110 -3.97 2.16 12.19
C ALA A 110 -2.66 2.64 12.81
N ASP A 111 -1.90 3.43 12.06
CA ASP A 111 -0.81 4.22 12.62
C ASP A 111 -1.39 5.52 13.19
N LEU A 112 -1.28 5.69 14.51
CA LEU A 112 -1.78 6.84 15.25
C LEU A 112 -0.70 7.88 15.55
N SER A 113 0.53 7.68 15.06
CA SER A 113 1.65 8.60 15.27
C SER A 113 1.44 9.96 14.59
N THR A 114 0.77 9.95 13.43
CA THR A 114 0.42 11.14 12.66
C THR A 114 -1.06 11.06 12.29
N MET A 115 -1.81 12.08 12.66
CA MET A 115 -3.24 12.16 12.39
C MET A 115 -3.51 12.98 11.15
N LEU A 116 -4.44 12.51 10.33
CA LEU A 116 -4.98 13.23 9.19
C LEU A 116 -6.32 13.85 9.56
N VAL A 117 -6.35 15.16 9.69
CA VAL A 117 -7.60 15.90 9.92
C VAL A 117 -8.28 16.15 8.58
N LYS A 118 -9.55 15.75 8.46
CA LYS A 118 -10.38 15.99 7.29
C LYS A 118 -11.35 17.13 7.60
N ALA A 119 -11.06 18.34 7.11
CA ALA A 119 -11.96 19.47 7.23
C ALA A 119 -12.94 19.49 6.07
N GLN A 120 -14.24 19.56 6.35
CA GLN A 120 -15.28 19.76 5.35
C GLN A 120 -15.36 21.24 5.00
N VAL A 121 -15.14 21.57 3.72
CA VAL A 121 -15.15 22.94 3.20
C VAL A 121 -16.25 23.05 2.16
N SER A 122 -17.06 24.11 2.24
CA SER A 122 -18.13 24.37 1.27
C SER A 122 -17.59 24.57 -0.13
N GLU A 123 -18.33 24.15 -1.16
CA GLU A 123 -18.02 24.44 -2.57
C GLU A 123 -17.80 25.94 -2.85
N ALA A 124 -18.48 26.82 -2.11
CA ALA A 124 -18.29 28.27 -2.25
C ALA A 124 -16.88 28.74 -1.84
N ASP A 125 -16.27 28.05 -0.88
CA ASP A 125 -15.00 28.47 -0.28
C ASP A 125 -13.79 27.72 -0.85
N VAL A 126 -13.98 26.51 -1.38
CA VAL A 126 -12.90 25.64 -1.88
C VAL A 126 -12.03 26.31 -2.94
N ILE A 127 -12.60 27.24 -3.72
CA ILE A 127 -11.92 27.99 -4.78
C ILE A 127 -10.79 28.87 -4.22
N HIS A 128 -10.92 29.31 -2.97
CA HIS A 128 -9.95 30.17 -2.29
C HIS A 128 -8.87 29.40 -1.54
N LEU A 129 -9.03 28.09 -1.37
CA LEU A 129 -8.04 27.25 -0.68
C LEU A 129 -6.90 26.89 -1.61
N ARG A 130 -5.69 26.87 -1.06
CA ARG A 130 -4.46 26.48 -1.76
C ARG A 130 -3.59 25.60 -0.86
N PRO A 131 -3.05 24.48 -1.37
CA PRO A 131 -2.07 23.68 -0.65
C PRO A 131 -0.95 24.56 -0.06
N GLY A 132 -0.52 24.26 1.16
CA GLY A 132 0.50 25.01 1.90
C GLY A 132 -0.03 26.14 2.79
N GLN A 133 -1.33 26.49 2.72
CA GLN A 133 -1.96 27.43 3.65
C GLN A 133 -1.82 26.96 5.10
N LYS A 134 -1.61 27.91 6.01
CA LYS A 134 -1.59 27.64 7.45
C LYS A 134 -3.01 27.37 7.93
N ALA A 135 -3.17 26.33 8.73
CA ALA A 135 -4.42 26.03 9.41
C ALA A 135 -4.12 25.61 10.83
N TRP A 136 -5.12 25.79 11.69
CA TRP A 136 -5.07 25.25 13.04
C TRP A 136 -6.44 24.70 13.40
N PHE A 137 -6.46 23.77 14.32
CA PHE A 137 -7.71 23.23 14.84
C PHE A 137 -7.65 23.08 16.36
N THR A 138 -8.83 23.03 16.94
CA THR A 138 -9.05 22.67 18.34
C THR A 138 -9.95 21.45 18.40
N VAL A 139 -9.86 20.69 19.48
CA VAL A 139 -10.77 19.58 19.76
C VAL A 139 -11.81 20.03 20.76
N LEU A 140 -13.04 19.51 20.66
CA LEU A 140 -14.12 19.92 21.57
C LEU A 140 -13.81 19.65 23.05
N GLY A 141 -13.04 18.59 23.33
CA GLY A 141 -12.61 18.24 24.68
C GLY A 141 -11.50 19.11 25.26
N ASP A 142 -10.81 19.89 24.42
CA ASP A 142 -9.78 20.86 24.83
C ASP A 142 -9.77 22.06 23.86
N PRO A 143 -10.66 23.04 24.10
CA PRO A 143 -10.79 24.21 23.22
C PRO A 143 -9.61 25.19 23.31
N LEU A 144 -8.77 25.08 24.35
CA LEU A 144 -7.65 26.00 24.59
C LEU A 144 -6.40 25.57 23.83
N THR A 145 -6.18 24.26 23.68
CA THR A 145 -5.03 23.73 22.96
C THR A 145 -5.24 23.79 21.45
N ARG A 146 -4.40 24.59 20.79
CA ARG A 146 -4.39 24.72 19.33
C ARG A 146 -3.34 23.81 18.73
N TYR A 147 -3.77 23.02 17.75
CA TYR A 147 -2.90 22.19 16.94
C TYR A 147 -2.71 22.86 15.59
N GLU A 148 -1.48 23.24 15.28
CA GLU A 148 -1.13 23.88 14.02
C GLU A 148 -0.74 22.84 12.96
N GLY A 149 -1.12 23.12 11.71
CA GLY A 149 -0.81 22.28 10.57
C GLY A 149 -0.78 23.09 9.28
N LYS A 150 -0.42 22.42 8.18
CA LYS A 150 -0.48 23.00 6.84
C LYS A 150 -1.42 22.19 5.98
N LEU A 151 -2.17 22.87 5.12
CA LEU A 151 -3.05 22.21 4.15
C LEU A 151 -2.18 21.37 3.22
N LYS A 152 -2.35 20.05 3.26
CA LYS A 152 -1.63 19.13 2.39
C LYS A 152 -2.24 19.16 0.99
N ASP A 153 -3.53 18.86 0.93
CA ASP A 153 -4.30 18.82 -0.31
C ASP A 153 -5.81 18.87 -0.05
N ILE A 154 -6.56 18.98 -1.14
CA ILE A 154 -8.01 19.00 -1.16
C ILE A 154 -8.43 17.81 -2.03
N LEU A 155 -9.30 16.94 -1.50
CA LEU A 155 -9.78 15.80 -2.27
C LEU A 155 -10.68 16.29 -3.42
N PRO A 156 -10.47 15.82 -4.65
CA PRO A 156 -11.23 16.27 -5.82
C PRO A 156 -12.66 15.71 -5.83
N THR A 157 -12.90 14.60 -5.15
CA THR A 157 -14.22 13.99 -5.05
C THR A 157 -15.01 14.67 -3.92
N PRO A 158 -16.11 15.39 -4.22
CA PRO A 158 -16.93 16.01 -3.20
C PRO A 158 -17.84 14.98 -2.51
N GLU A 159 -18.34 15.37 -1.34
CA GLU A 159 -19.41 14.68 -0.63
C GLU A 159 -20.65 15.57 -0.54
N LYS A 160 -21.82 15.01 -0.84
CA LYS A 160 -23.10 15.72 -0.76
C LYS A 160 -23.77 15.37 0.57
N VAL A 161 -23.95 16.37 1.43
CA VAL A 161 -24.62 16.23 2.74
C VAL A 161 -25.78 17.21 2.79
N ASN A 162 -27.02 16.72 2.89
CA ASN A 162 -28.23 17.55 2.98
C ASN A 162 -28.31 18.64 1.90
N ASP A 163 -28.12 18.26 0.63
CA ASP A 163 -28.10 19.15 -0.53
C ASP A 163 -26.98 20.20 -0.59
N ALA A 164 -26.07 20.22 0.38
CA ALA A 164 -24.83 20.99 0.33
C ALA A 164 -23.65 20.13 -0.16
N ILE A 165 -22.83 20.70 -1.04
CA ILE A 165 -21.62 20.08 -1.59
C ILE A 165 -20.42 20.51 -0.76
N PHE A 166 -19.69 19.53 -0.23
CA PHE A 166 -18.47 19.74 0.55
C PHE A 166 -17.27 19.06 -0.08
N TYR A 167 -16.11 19.68 0.06
CA TYR A 167 -14.80 19.14 -0.29
C TYR A 167 -13.96 18.91 0.96
N TYR A 168 -13.18 17.84 0.98
CA TYR A 168 -12.31 17.53 2.11
C TYR A 168 -10.92 18.15 1.95
N ALA A 169 -10.58 19.08 2.83
CA ALA A 169 -9.23 19.61 3.00
C ALA A 169 -8.48 18.80 4.06
N ARG A 170 -7.30 18.27 3.73
CA ARG A 170 -6.51 17.39 4.61
C ARG A 170 -5.32 18.09 5.24
N PHE A 171 -5.10 17.85 6.53
CA PHE A 171 -3.97 18.37 7.31
C PHE A 171 -3.27 17.24 8.03
N GLU A 172 -1.94 17.24 8.04
CA GLU A 172 -1.13 16.29 8.80
C GLU A 172 -0.68 16.91 10.11
N VAL A 173 -0.87 16.18 11.21
CA VAL A 173 -0.62 16.65 12.56
C VAL A 173 0.07 15.54 13.36
N PRO A 174 1.28 15.76 13.88
CA PRO A 174 1.93 14.79 14.75
C PRO A 174 1.12 14.58 16.04
N ASN A 175 1.02 13.33 16.49
CA ASN A 175 0.31 12.93 17.71
C ASN A 175 1.24 12.20 18.70
N PRO A 176 2.34 12.83 19.14
CA PRO A 176 3.35 12.16 19.97
C PRO A 176 2.83 11.73 21.35
N GLN A 177 1.81 12.41 21.86
CA GLN A 177 1.23 12.14 23.18
C GLN A 177 0.04 11.16 23.11
N GLY A 178 -0.39 10.74 21.90
CA GLY A 178 -1.51 9.80 21.73
C GLY A 178 -2.87 10.35 22.18
N ILE A 179 -3.01 11.68 22.27
CA ILE A 179 -4.24 12.34 22.76
C ILE A 179 -5.31 12.32 21.68
N LEU A 180 -4.93 12.55 20.42
CA LEU A 180 -5.85 12.53 19.30
C LEU A 180 -6.27 11.08 19.00
N ARG A 181 -7.59 10.85 18.94
CA ARG A 181 -8.20 9.56 18.59
C ARG A 181 -8.90 9.66 17.24
N LEU A 182 -9.19 8.49 16.67
CA LEU A 182 -9.97 8.37 15.45
C LEU A 182 -11.37 8.97 15.62
N ASP A 183 -11.89 9.57 14.55
CA ASP A 183 -13.23 10.16 14.46
C ASP A 183 -13.56 11.25 15.49
N MET A 184 -12.56 11.82 16.16
CA MET A 184 -12.76 13.00 17.01
C MET A 184 -13.18 14.23 16.19
N THR A 185 -14.18 14.96 16.70
CA THR A 185 -14.60 16.22 16.11
C THR A 185 -13.58 17.32 16.39
N ALA A 186 -13.18 18.02 15.34
CA ALA A 186 -12.26 19.15 15.41
C ALA A 186 -12.90 20.40 14.80
N GLN A 187 -12.69 21.54 15.44
CA GLN A 187 -13.04 22.84 14.88
C GLN A 187 -11.83 23.39 14.13
N VAL A 188 -11.91 23.43 12.80
CA VAL A 188 -10.80 23.79 11.93
C VAL A 188 -10.91 25.23 11.47
N HIS A 189 -9.81 25.96 11.54
CA HIS A 189 -9.67 27.31 11.02
C HIS A 189 -8.56 27.34 9.98
N ILE A 190 -8.90 27.70 8.75
CA ILE A 190 -7.99 27.78 7.61
C ILE A 190 -7.72 29.25 7.31
N GLN A 191 -6.46 29.64 7.26
CA GLN A 191 -6.09 31.01 6.94
C GLN A 191 -6.18 31.24 5.43
N LEU A 192 -7.24 31.93 4.99
CA LEU A 192 -7.48 32.24 3.57
C LEU A 192 -6.55 33.34 3.03
N ALA A 193 -6.43 34.43 3.78
CA ALA A 193 -5.58 35.57 3.42
C ALA A 193 -5.00 36.23 4.67
N GLU A 194 -3.75 36.67 4.57
CA GLU A 194 -3.11 37.51 5.57
C GLU A 194 -2.73 38.83 4.90
N VAL A 195 -3.49 39.89 5.18
CA VAL A 195 -3.18 41.24 4.71
C VAL A 195 -2.57 42.03 5.87
N LYS A 196 -1.35 42.53 5.67
CA LYS A 196 -0.65 43.39 6.65
C LYS A 196 -0.70 44.83 6.16
N ASN A 197 -0.75 45.78 7.10
CA ASN A 197 -0.70 47.22 6.83
C ASN A 197 -1.83 47.74 5.93
N VAL A 198 -3.08 47.33 6.21
CA VAL A 198 -4.27 47.82 5.50
C VAL A 198 -5.14 48.66 6.42
N ILE A 199 -5.80 49.68 5.86
CA ILE A 199 -6.79 50.48 6.57
C ILE A 199 -8.07 49.63 6.66
N THR A 200 -8.47 49.25 7.87
CA THR A 200 -9.73 48.58 8.14
C THR A 200 -10.72 49.59 8.69
N ILE A 201 -11.98 49.50 8.23
CA ILE A 201 -13.09 50.27 8.79
C ILE A 201 -13.91 49.30 9.65
N PRO A 202 -14.10 49.56 10.95
CA PRO A 202 -14.97 48.75 11.77
C PRO A 202 -16.38 48.72 11.19
N LEU A 203 -17.03 47.55 11.20
CA LEU A 203 -18.42 47.39 10.73
C LEU A 203 -19.38 48.36 11.43
N SER A 204 -19.11 48.73 12.69
CA SER A 204 -19.90 49.72 13.43
C SER A 204 -19.83 51.14 12.85
N ALA A 205 -18.80 51.47 12.09
CA ALA A 205 -18.66 52.75 11.40
C ALA A 205 -19.29 52.75 9.99
N LEU A 206 -19.77 51.60 9.52
CA LEU A 206 -20.46 51.44 8.24
C LEU A 206 -21.95 51.69 8.46
N GLY A 207 -22.47 52.81 7.94
CA GLY A 207 -23.92 53.10 7.97
C GLY A 207 -24.72 52.18 7.06
N ASP A 208 -26.05 52.27 7.09
CA ASP A 208 -26.93 51.48 6.22
C ASP A 208 -26.64 51.75 4.73
N ALA A 209 -26.64 50.69 3.91
CA ALA A 209 -26.36 50.80 2.49
C ALA A 209 -27.42 51.67 1.78
N VAL A 210 -27.01 52.78 1.17
CA VAL A 210 -27.90 53.67 0.40
C VAL A 210 -27.92 53.27 -1.09
N GLY A 211 -27.15 52.25 -1.48
CA GLY A 211 -27.08 51.67 -2.82
C GLY A 211 -25.81 50.82 -3.01
N ASP A 212 -25.52 50.40 -4.25
CA ASP A 212 -24.32 49.64 -4.56
C ASP A 212 -23.06 50.49 -4.26
N ASN A 213 -22.28 50.03 -3.28
CA ASN A 213 -21.03 50.63 -2.84
C ASN A 213 -21.08 52.08 -2.28
N ARG A 214 -22.23 52.54 -1.75
CA ARG A 214 -22.33 53.86 -1.07
C ARG A 214 -22.91 53.72 0.34
N TYR A 215 -22.07 54.03 1.32
CA TYR A 215 -22.43 54.03 2.74
C TYR A 215 -22.30 55.44 3.33
N PRO A 216 -23.32 55.96 4.04
CA PRO A 216 -23.22 57.22 4.75
C PRO A 216 -22.24 57.04 5.92
N ARG A 217 -21.24 57.93 6.01
CA ARG A 217 -20.31 57.96 7.15
C ARG A 217 -21.02 58.54 8.37
N SER A 218 -21.38 57.69 9.32
CA SER A 218 -21.76 58.12 10.66
C SER A 218 -20.49 58.50 11.42
N THR A 219 -20.25 59.80 11.61
CA THR A 219 -19.18 60.29 12.47
C THR A 219 -19.68 60.23 13.91
N VAL A 220 -19.31 59.19 14.64
CA VAL A 220 -19.53 59.16 16.10
C VAL A 220 -18.49 60.09 16.72
N ALA A 221 -18.93 61.30 17.06
CA ALA A 221 -18.17 62.22 17.89
C ALA A 221 -18.09 61.62 19.30
N HIS A 222 -16.93 61.06 19.65
CA HIS A 222 -16.61 60.74 21.04
C HIS A 222 -16.44 62.06 21.81
N ARG A 223 -17.35 62.32 22.74
CA ARG A 223 -17.07 63.08 23.96
C ARG A 223 -16.60 62.12 25.03
#